data_AF-A0A7S8E751-F1
#
_entry.id   AF-A0A7S8E751-F1
#
_cell.length_a   1.000
_cell.length_b   1.000
_cell.length_c   1.000
_cell.angle_alpha   90.00
_cell.angle_beta   90.00
_cell.angle_gamma   90.00
#
_symmetry.space_group_name_H-M   'P 1'
#
loop_
_entity.id
_entity.type
_entity.pdbx_description
1 polymer ?
#
loop_
_entity_poly.entity_id
_entity_poly.type
_entity_poly.pdbx_seq_one_letter_code
_entity_poly.pdbx_strand_id
1 'polypeptide(L)'
;MNLTKDEFMVRLDWEIESDRESKSNYQEDAQEQRKRARQLLRMFVVAAVILALIGLAVYLVTQRVQQINEWEARLLSQTVQAEVAALRIGNQQAFMDLQRSASSDWLESQAALYEAYQSRKLTSDIQFTGNVLDVEIDGSRGRVQVEEIEQGTPYVNTWFYWHYDAEADDESSGGWYHVPADYTFWGEPQTLERDSFVVRYQSLDETFAQQLADKFAAWLQSACDVLICGELPLITVDIMPNNLAAMRWTDGDAWQLVVPSPYVTRARSDMPFDTNRQIEAATLLAERLVQHVSPNEAQYPRDVYEIRASVASWLVGQFVQVNTNAHLIASIAEQYGPQMVGRIVNEMPADANMDALAGILGVADLSKANLDWRDLLSWRLVTEDEIIARGDEAAWSALYDFSSEAVIADAYARYNANQPPENYVVTSTSPQTGPNGEPELLATVYIGENDVYREEKVLFRLVNNVWLRAS
;
A
#
# COMPACT_ATOMS: atom_id res chain seq x y z
N MET A 1 -4.91 52.56 47.03
CA MET A 1 -5.39 51.34 47.71
C MET A 1 -4.25 50.34 47.63
N ASN A 2 -3.27 50.31 48.54
CA ASN A 2 -3.31 50.17 50.00
C ASN A 2 -4.12 48.97 50.48
N LEU A 3 -3.40 47.89 50.83
CA LEU A 3 -3.33 47.21 52.16
C LEU A 3 -2.56 45.88 51.93
N THR A 4 -1.25 45.77 52.19
CA THR A 4 -0.56 45.47 53.47
C THR A 4 -1.05 44.22 54.21
N LYS A 5 -0.14 43.26 54.44
CA LYS A 5 0.11 42.44 55.66
C LYS A 5 0.64 41.05 55.27
N ASP A 6 1.60 40.41 55.94
CA ASP A 6 2.51 40.75 57.03
C ASP A 6 3.57 39.63 57.11
N GLU A 7 4.76 40.02 57.58
CA GLU A 7 5.72 39.31 58.43
C GLU A 7 5.76 37.77 58.47
N PHE A 8 6.94 37.19 58.16
CA PHE A 8 7.82 36.59 59.18
C PHE A 8 9.24 36.43 58.60
N MET A 9 10.08 37.45 58.78
CA MET A 9 11.51 37.39 58.52
C MET A 9 12.21 37.09 59.84
N VAL A 10 12.57 35.82 60.07
CA VAL A 10 13.38 35.42 61.23
C VAL A 10 14.80 35.94 61.02
N ARG A 11 15.14 37.00 61.77
CA ARG A 11 16.51 37.43 62.03
C ARG A 11 17.13 36.43 62.99
N LEU A 12 18.19 35.74 62.56
CA LEU A 12 19.16 35.15 63.46
C LEU A 12 20.39 36.03 63.39
N ASP A 13 20.50 36.90 64.40
CA ASP A 13 21.75 37.52 64.82
C ASP A 13 22.73 36.40 65.17
N TRP A 14 23.81 36.33 64.41
CA TRP A 14 25.05 35.72 64.87
C TRP A 14 26.06 36.87 64.89
N GLU A 15 26.13 37.54 66.04
CA GLU A 15 27.39 38.11 66.50
C GLU A 15 28.31 36.94 66.85
N ILE A 16 29.34 36.69 66.05
CA ILE A 16 30.58 36.18 66.60
C ILE A 16 31.69 37.14 66.22
N GLU A 17 32.11 37.83 67.29
CA GLU A 17 33.46 38.31 67.57
C GLU A 17 34.49 37.97 66.50
N SER A 18 34.89 39.04 65.83
CA SER A 18 36.12 39.16 65.08
C SER A 18 37.32 39.01 66.03
N ASP A 19 37.78 37.78 66.25
CA ASP A 19 39.15 37.57 66.70
C ASP A 19 40.09 37.63 65.50
N ARG A 20 40.78 38.77 65.42
CA ARG A 20 41.99 38.94 64.64
C ARG A 20 43.07 38.06 65.26
N GLU A 21 43.35 36.92 64.65
CA GLU A 21 44.68 36.30 64.80
C GLU A 21 45.29 35.97 63.44
N SER A 22 46.37 36.71 63.17
CA SER A 22 47.48 36.44 62.27
C SER A 22 47.22 35.65 60.98
N LYS A 23 47.44 36.33 59.85
CA LYS A 23 47.99 35.68 58.65
C LYS A 23 49.38 35.15 59.00
N SER A 24 49.43 34.01 59.68
CA SER A 24 50.59 33.15 59.71
C SER A 24 50.74 32.60 58.30
N ASN A 25 51.81 33.03 57.61
CA ASN A 25 52.37 32.28 56.50
C ASN A 25 52.85 30.94 57.05
N TYR A 26 51.91 30.04 57.35
CA TYR A 26 52.21 28.65 57.59
C TYR A 26 52.59 28.12 56.21
N GLN A 27 53.90 28.05 55.94
CA GLN A 27 54.40 27.07 55.00
C GLN A 27 53.85 25.74 55.50
N GLU A 28 52.73 25.31 54.90
CA GLU A 28 52.13 24.01 55.13
C GLU A 28 53.28 23.02 54.99
N ASP A 29 53.61 22.35 56.10
CA ASP A 29 54.75 21.46 56.16
C ASP A 29 54.68 20.53 54.93
N ALA A 30 55.76 20.45 54.14
CA ALA A 30 55.74 19.70 52.88
C ALA A 30 55.31 18.24 53.09
N GLN A 31 55.40 17.75 54.33
CA GLN A 31 54.88 16.46 54.76
C GLN A 31 53.35 16.42 54.97
N GLU A 32 52.70 17.50 55.40
CA GLU A 32 51.24 17.57 55.59
C GLU A 32 50.48 17.74 54.27
N GLN A 33 51.00 18.55 53.32
CA GLN A 33 50.47 18.60 51.94
C GLN A 33 50.55 17.22 51.26
N ARG A 34 51.67 16.51 51.44
CA ARG A 34 51.84 15.14 50.91
C ARG A 34 50.89 14.15 51.59
N LYS A 35 50.55 14.31 52.87
CA LYS A 35 49.57 13.47 53.57
C LYS A 35 48.15 13.71 53.06
N ARG A 36 47.72 14.98 52.90
CA ARG A 36 46.41 15.33 52.32
C ARG A 36 46.28 14.89 50.87
N ALA A 37 47.30 15.14 50.04
CA ALA A 37 47.34 14.66 48.66
C ALA A 37 47.31 13.14 48.57
N ARG A 38 48.00 12.40 49.47
CA ARG A 38 47.91 10.94 49.54
C ARG A 38 46.55 10.45 50.01
N GLN A 39 45.88 11.14 50.93
CA GLN A 39 44.54 10.78 51.39
C GLN A 39 43.48 11.03 50.31
N LEU A 40 43.55 12.18 49.62
CA LEU A 40 42.70 12.47 48.46
C LEU A 40 42.97 11.48 47.33
N LEU A 41 44.23 11.18 47.02
CA LEU A 41 44.59 10.18 46.00
C LEU A 41 44.13 8.77 46.40
N ARG A 42 44.19 8.40 47.69
CA ARG A 42 43.59 7.15 48.19
C ARG A 42 42.08 7.13 48.03
N MET A 43 41.38 8.22 48.33
CA MET A 43 39.92 8.31 48.10
C MET A 43 39.58 8.24 46.62
N PHE A 44 40.33 8.92 45.74
CA PHE A 44 40.15 8.82 44.30
C PHE A 44 40.42 7.41 43.77
N VAL A 45 41.47 6.74 44.27
CA VAL A 45 41.76 5.35 43.90
C VAL A 45 40.65 4.41 44.38
N VAL A 46 40.15 4.57 45.61
CA VAL A 46 39.01 3.76 46.11
C VAL A 46 37.75 4.02 45.28
N ALA A 47 37.42 5.28 44.99
CA ALA A 47 36.29 5.63 44.14
C ALA A 47 36.43 5.07 42.73
N ALA A 48 37.63 5.15 42.12
CA ALA A 48 37.93 4.57 40.82
C ALA A 48 37.81 3.04 40.82
N VAL A 49 38.25 2.37 41.88
CA VAL A 49 38.08 0.91 42.05
C VAL A 49 36.61 0.54 42.16
N ILE A 50 35.82 1.29 42.93
CA ILE A 50 34.37 1.05 43.05
C ILE A 50 33.67 1.27 41.69
N LEU A 51 33.98 2.35 40.98
CA LEU A 51 33.44 2.60 39.64
C LEU A 51 33.86 1.51 38.64
N ALA A 52 35.10 1.02 38.71
CA ALA A 52 35.57 -0.08 37.87
C ALA A 52 34.83 -1.39 38.19
N LEU A 53 34.56 -1.68 39.47
CA LEU A 53 33.77 -2.86 39.88
C LEU A 53 32.31 -2.76 39.41
N ILE A 54 31.70 -1.58 39.50
CA ILE A 54 30.34 -1.34 38.98
C ILE A 54 30.34 -1.50 37.45
N GLY A 55 31.31 -0.90 36.75
CA GLY A 55 31.45 -1.04 35.30
C GLY A 55 31.64 -2.50 34.86
N LEU A 56 32.45 -3.27 35.60
CA LEU A 56 32.64 -4.70 35.36
C LEU A 56 31.36 -5.49 35.59
N ALA A 57 30.61 -5.19 36.66
CA ALA A 57 29.34 -5.87 36.95
C ALA A 57 28.30 -5.61 35.86
N VAL A 58 28.15 -4.34 35.44
CA VAL A 58 27.27 -3.97 34.32
C VAL A 58 27.69 -4.69 33.04
N TYR A 59 28.99 -4.68 32.72
CA TYR A 59 29.52 -5.39 31.55
C TYR A 59 29.21 -6.89 31.58
N LEU A 60 29.44 -7.58 32.71
CA LEU A 60 29.14 -9.00 32.84
C LEU A 60 27.66 -9.31 32.71
N VAL A 61 26.77 -8.46 33.24
CA VAL A 61 25.32 -8.60 33.07
C VAL A 61 24.94 -8.45 31.60
N THR A 62 25.43 -7.42 30.91
CA THR A 62 25.13 -7.21 29.48
C THR A 62 25.63 -8.37 28.61
N GLN A 63 26.83 -8.89 28.89
CA GLN A 63 27.38 -10.07 28.21
C GLN A 63 26.52 -11.32 28.46
N ARG A 64 26.05 -11.52 29.69
CA ARG A 64 25.21 -12.67 30.01
C ARG A 64 23.86 -12.59 29.31
N VAL A 65 23.25 -11.40 29.24
CA VAL A 65 21.98 -11.18 28.52
C VAL A 65 22.17 -11.46 27.03
N GLN A 66 23.24 -10.94 26.41
CA GLN A 66 23.56 -11.21 24.99
C GLN A 66 23.72 -12.72 24.72
N GLN A 67 24.44 -13.45 25.58
CA GLN A 67 24.60 -14.90 25.44
C GLN A 67 23.29 -15.68 25.55
N ILE A 68 22.39 -15.27 26.44
CA ILE A 68 21.06 -15.89 26.60
C ILE A 68 20.25 -15.65 25.32
N ASN A 69 20.17 -14.40 24.86
CA ASN A 69 19.44 -14.05 23.64
C ASN A 69 19.97 -14.79 22.41
N GLU A 70 21.29 -14.91 22.25
CA GLU A 70 21.90 -15.69 21.16
C GLU A 70 21.63 -17.20 21.27
N TRP A 71 21.50 -17.73 22.49
CA TRP A 71 21.14 -19.12 22.70
C TRP A 71 19.65 -19.37 22.38
N GLU A 72 18.76 -18.51 22.86
CA GLU A 72 17.32 -18.56 22.57
C GLU A 72 17.03 -18.41 21.08
N ALA A 73 17.69 -17.46 20.41
CA ALA A 73 17.58 -17.27 18.96
C ALA A 73 18.05 -18.51 18.17
N ARG A 74 19.13 -19.17 18.62
CA ARG A 74 19.58 -20.43 18.01
C ARG A 74 18.58 -21.56 18.21
N LEU A 75 17.99 -21.67 19.40
CA LEU A 75 16.96 -22.69 19.68
C LEU A 75 15.73 -22.46 18.80
N LEU A 76 15.25 -21.22 18.72
CA LEU A 76 14.13 -20.84 17.86
C LEU A 76 14.42 -21.14 16.39
N SER A 77 15.61 -20.78 15.89
CA SER A 77 16.03 -21.09 14.53
C SER A 77 16.08 -22.61 14.26
N GLN A 78 16.51 -23.42 15.24
CA GLN A 78 16.50 -24.88 15.12
C GLN A 78 15.07 -25.45 15.07
N THR A 79 14.15 -24.91 15.88
CA THR A 79 12.72 -25.27 15.83
C THR A 79 12.14 -24.97 14.46
N VAL A 80 12.40 -23.78 13.93
CA VAL A 80 11.96 -23.38 12.57
C VAL A 80 12.54 -24.33 11.52
N GLN A 81 13.83 -24.66 11.60
CA GLN A 81 14.45 -25.61 10.68
C GLN A 81 13.82 -27.01 10.76
N ALA A 82 13.43 -27.46 11.95
CA ALA A 82 12.74 -28.73 12.15
C ALA A 82 11.33 -28.71 11.52
N GLU A 83 10.59 -27.62 11.69
CA GLU A 83 9.26 -27.42 11.09
C GLU A 83 9.33 -27.42 9.56
N VAL A 84 10.26 -26.65 9.01
CA VAL A 84 10.52 -26.59 7.56
C VAL A 84 11.00 -27.94 7.04
N ALA A 85 11.83 -28.68 7.79
CA ALA A 85 12.25 -30.02 7.44
C ALA A 85 11.05 -31.00 7.39
N ALA A 86 10.10 -30.89 8.32
CA ALA A 86 8.87 -31.68 8.32
C ALA A 86 8.04 -31.42 7.04
N LEU A 87 7.90 -30.16 6.62
CA LEU A 87 7.26 -29.80 5.34
C LEU A 87 8.03 -30.37 4.13
N ARG A 88 9.36 -30.31 4.17
CA ARG A 88 10.24 -30.80 3.10
C ARG A 88 10.14 -32.32 2.93
N ILE A 89 10.13 -33.10 4.00
CA ILE A 89 10.03 -34.57 3.95
C ILE A 89 8.58 -35.08 3.85
N GLY A 90 7.59 -34.22 4.09
CA GLY A 90 6.18 -34.62 4.09
C GLY A 90 5.80 -35.43 5.33
N ASN A 91 6.30 -35.05 6.51
CA ASN A 91 5.91 -35.66 7.78
C ASN A 91 4.90 -34.76 8.51
N GLN A 92 3.61 -35.08 8.34
CA GLN A 92 2.52 -34.31 8.95
C GLN A 92 2.58 -34.35 10.48
N GLN A 93 2.88 -35.49 11.09
CA GLN A 93 2.93 -35.61 12.55
C GLN A 93 3.98 -34.66 13.14
N ALA A 94 5.22 -34.71 12.61
CA ALA A 94 6.30 -33.85 13.07
C ALA A 94 6.00 -32.35 12.85
N PHE A 95 5.28 -32.00 11.79
CA PHE A 95 4.83 -30.63 11.57
C PHE A 95 3.79 -30.19 12.61
N MET A 96 2.81 -31.05 12.90
CA MET A 96 1.75 -30.78 13.88
C MET A 96 2.27 -30.76 15.33
N ASP A 97 3.29 -31.56 15.65
CA ASP A 97 3.91 -31.59 16.99
C ASP A 97 4.57 -30.25 17.38
N LEU A 98 4.89 -29.41 16.39
CA LEU A 98 5.45 -28.06 16.57
C LEU A 98 4.39 -26.97 16.66
N GLN A 99 3.11 -27.30 16.43
CA GLN A 99 2.00 -26.36 16.49
C GLN A 99 1.37 -26.35 17.88
N ARG A 100 1.09 -25.16 18.43
CA ARG A 100 0.37 -25.03 19.70
C ARG A 100 -0.58 -23.84 19.68
N SER A 101 -1.81 -24.05 20.13
CA SER A 101 -2.80 -22.97 20.34
C SER A 101 -3.83 -23.40 21.36
N ALA A 102 -4.51 -22.43 21.96
CA ALA A 102 -5.68 -22.67 22.81
C ALA A 102 -6.93 -23.06 22.00
N SER A 103 -6.96 -22.78 20.68
CA SER A 103 -8.10 -23.08 19.79
C SER A 103 -7.85 -24.32 18.92
N SER A 104 -8.89 -25.14 18.73
CA SER A 104 -8.89 -26.24 17.75
C SER A 104 -8.76 -25.73 16.32
N ASP A 105 -9.36 -24.58 16.03
CA ASP A 105 -9.38 -23.96 14.70
C ASP A 105 -7.97 -23.70 14.16
N TRP A 106 -7.02 -23.39 15.04
CA TRP A 106 -5.61 -23.24 14.66
C TRP A 106 -5.05 -24.55 14.13
N LEU A 107 -5.21 -25.65 14.86
CA LEU A 107 -4.66 -26.95 14.46
C LEU A 107 -5.31 -27.44 13.15
N GLU A 108 -6.61 -27.19 12.96
CA GLU A 108 -7.28 -27.47 11.69
C GLU A 108 -6.72 -26.61 10.54
N SER A 109 -6.51 -25.31 10.76
CA SER A 109 -5.91 -24.42 9.77
C SER A 109 -4.48 -24.82 9.40
N GLN A 110 -3.69 -25.29 10.36
CA GLN A 110 -2.32 -25.76 10.14
C GLN A 110 -2.30 -27.09 9.38
N ALA A 111 -3.23 -28.00 9.66
CA ALA A 111 -3.38 -29.24 8.88
C ALA A 111 -3.74 -28.93 7.41
N ALA A 112 -4.66 -28.00 7.17
CA ALA A 112 -5.00 -27.54 5.82
C ALA A 112 -3.83 -26.83 5.13
N LEU A 113 -3.07 -26.01 5.86
CA LEU A 113 -1.87 -25.35 5.34
C LEU A 113 -0.80 -26.36 4.92
N TYR A 114 -0.58 -27.40 5.73
CA TYR A 114 0.32 -28.51 5.41
C TYR A 114 -0.09 -29.20 4.10
N GLU A 115 -1.37 -29.54 3.93
CA GLU A 115 -1.89 -30.14 2.71
C GLU A 115 -1.70 -29.23 1.50
N ALA A 116 -1.96 -27.92 1.65
CA ALA A 116 -1.72 -26.93 0.61
C ALA A 116 -0.25 -26.84 0.20
N TYR A 117 0.69 -26.97 1.15
CA TYR A 117 2.12 -27.06 0.84
C TYR A 117 2.48 -28.36 0.12
N GLN A 118 1.95 -29.51 0.55
CA GLN A 118 2.22 -30.78 -0.14
C GLN A 118 1.66 -30.78 -1.56
N SER A 119 0.46 -30.22 -1.77
CA SER A 119 -0.11 -30.03 -3.10
C SER A 119 0.76 -29.11 -3.95
N ARG A 120 1.24 -27.98 -3.39
CA ARG A 120 2.11 -27.04 -4.11
C ARG A 120 3.41 -27.68 -4.59
N LYS A 121 4.01 -28.60 -3.83
CA LYS A 121 5.20 -29.37 -4.26
C LYS A 121 4.95 -30.23 -5.50
N LEU A 122 3.70 -30.62 -5.75
CA LEU A 122 3.32 -31.41 -6.92
C LEU A 122 3.06 -30.53 -8.16
N THR A 123 2.59 -29.30 -7.94
CA THR A 123 2.16 -28.39 -9.01
C THR A 123 3.16 -27.29 -9.34
N SER A 124 4.13 -27.02 -8.46
CA SER A 124 5.08 -25.90 -8.55
C SER A 124 6.47 -26.32 -8.05
N ASP A 125 7.53 -25.70 -8.58
CA ASP A 125 8.89 -25.86 -8.08
C ASP A 125 9.09 -24.99 -6.82
N ILE A 126 8.64 -25.50 -5.68
CA ILE A 126 8.80 -24.85 -4.38
C ILE A 126 9.93 -25.51 -3.58
N GLN A 127 10.83 -24.67 -3.07
CA GLN A 127 11.96 -25.03 -2.24
C GLN A 127 11.81 -24.37 -0.87
N PHE A 128 11.56 -25.20 0.13
CA PHE A 128 11.61 -24.81 1.53
C PHE A 128 13.06 -24.74 1.96
N THR A 129 13.67 -23.55 2.06
CA THR A 129 15.11 -23.43 2.33
C THR A 129 15.43 -23.68 3.80
N GLY A 130 14.54 -23.22 4.69
CA GLY A 130 14.77 -23.24 6.14
C GLY A 130 15.74 -22.14 6.58
N ASN A 131 16.08 -21.23 5.65
CA ASN A 131 16.86 -20.05 5.95
C ASN A 131 15.97 -19.08 6.72
N VAL A 132 16.48 -18.64 7.86
CA VAL A 132 15.85 -17.62 8.69
C VAL A 132 16.49 -16.28 8.34
N LEU A 133 15.68 -15.35 7.84
CA LEU A 133 16.12 -14.03 7.38
C LEU A 133 16.17 -13.02 8.53
N ASP A 134 15.18 -13.08 9.43
CA ASP A 134 15.05 -12.21 10.59
C ASP A 134 14.52 -13.02 11.78
N VAL A 135 14.98 -12.66 12.98
CA VAL A 135 14.52 -13.21 14.26
C VAL A 135 14.41 -12.08 15.27
N GLU A 136 13.21 -11.88 15.80
CA GLU A 136 12.95 -10.96 16.91
C GLU A 136 12.42 -11.76 18.10
N ILE A 137 12.96 -11.52 19.30
CA ILE A 137 12.54 -12.18 20.54
C ILE A 137 12.25 -11.13 21.61
N ASP A 138 11.05 -11.19 22.17
CA ASP A 138 10.62 -10.39 23.32
C ASP A 138 10.07 -11.33 24.42
N GLY A 139 10.93 -11.63 25.39
CA GLY A 139 10.64 -12.58 26.46
C GLY A 139 10.31 -13.96 25.91
N SER A 140 9.10 -14.45 26.16
CA SER A 140 8.63 -15.74 25.67
C SER A 140 8.04 -15.70 24.25
N ARG A 141 8.05 -14.55 23.57
CA ARG A 141 7.51 -14.39 22.21
C ARG A 141 8.66 -14.28 21.21
N GLY A 142 8.53 -14.99 20.11
CA GLY A 142 9.47 -15.00 18.99
C GLY A 142 8.73 -14.74 17.69
N ARG A 143 9.34 -13.97 16.80
CA ARG A 143 8.88 -13.74 15.43
C ARG A 143 10.03 -14.08 14.50
N VAL A 144 9.73 -14.84 13.46
CA VAL A 144 10.73 -15.32 12.53
C VAL A 144 10.27 -15.07 11.11
N GLN A 145 11.15 -14.54 10.28
CA GLN A 145 10.96 -14.47 8.83
C GLN A 145 11.68 -15.63 8.15
N VAL A 146 10.90 -16.52 7.51
CA VAL A 146 11.40 -17.75 6.88
C VAL A 146 11.36 -17.62 5.37
N GLU A 147 12.46 -17.97 4.72
CA GLU A 147 12.57 -17.95 3.26
C GLU A 147 11.96 -19.19 2.62
N GLU A 148 11.22 -18.96 1.54
CA GLU A 148 10.73 -19.96 0.60
C GLU A 148 11.07 -19.52 -0.82
N ILE A 149 11.62 -20.40 -1.66
CA ILE A 149 11.85 -20.09 -3.07
C ILE A 149 10.80 -20.82 -3.89
N GLU A 150 10.06 -20.12 -4.74
CA GLU A 150 9.12 -20.74 -5.68
C GLU A 150 9.41 -20.27 -7.09
N GLN A 151 9.63 -21.22 -8.00
CA GLN A 151 9.95 -20.95 -9.40
C GLN A 151 11.13 -19.97 -9.54
N GLY A 152 12.12 -20.10 -8.65
CA GLY A 152 13.29 -19.22 -8.58
C GLY A 152 13.06 -17.84 -7.97
N THR A 153 11.82 -17.50 -7.57
CA THR A 153 11.49 -16.24 -6.90
C THR A 153 11.53 -16.43 -5.39
N PRO A 154 12.27 -15.60 -4.62
CA PRO A 154 12.33 -15.71 -3.18
C PRO A 154 11.13 -15.02 -2.51
N TYR A 155 10.54 -15.72 -1.56
CA TYR A 155 9.43 -15.27 -0.74
C TYR A 155 9.81 -15.38 0.74
N VAL A 156 9.12 -14.60 1.56
CA VAL A 156 9.23 -14.60 3.01
C VAL A 156 7.86 -14.82 3.63
N ASN A 157 7.82 -15.67 4.65
CA ASN A 157 6.66 -15.82 5.53
C ASN A 157 7.06 -15.43 6.95
N THR A 158 6.16 -14.73 7.64
CA THR A 158 6.35 -14.34 9.03
C THR A 158 5.63 -15.34 9.93
N TRP A 159 6.38 -16.02 10.77
CA TRP A 159 5.87 -17.01 11.73
C TRP A 159 6.06 -16.52 13.16
N PHE A 160 5.16 -16.94 14.03
CA PHE A 160 5.13 -16.53 15.43
C PHE A 160 5.32 -17.75 16.32
N TYR A 161 6.15 -17.61 17.34
CA TYR A 161 6.48 -18.68 18.26
C TYR A 161 6.35 -18.22 19.69
N TRP A 162 5.84 -19.09 20.56
CA TRP A 162 5.92 -18.90 22.00
C TRP A 162 6.81 -19.95 22.64
N HIS A 163 7.68 -19.51 23.55
CA HIS A 163 8.51 -20.39 24.37
C HIS A 163 7.71 -20.82 25.60
N TYR A 164 7.61 -22.13 25.80
CA TYR A 164 7.00 -22.74 26.97
C TYR A 164 8.09 -23.36 27.83
N ASP A 165 8.05 -23.09 29.13
CA ASP A 165 8.93 -23.75 30.09
C ASP A 165 8.56 -25.24 30.18
N ALA A 166 9.57 -26.07 30.41
CA ALA A 166 9.34 -27.48 30.66
C ALA A 166 8.51 -27.67 31.94
N GLU A 167 7.51 -28.53 31.87
CA GLU A 167 6.76 -28.96 33.05
C GLU A 167 7.68 -29.73 34.01
N ALA A 168 7.46 -29.57 35.32
CA ALA A 168 8.34 -30.12 36.36
C ALA A 168 8.50 -31.66 36.28
N ASP A 169 7.53 -32.35 35.67
CA ASP A 169 7.50 -33.80 35.53
C ASP A 169 7.89 -34.29 34.11
N ASP A 170 8.12 -33.39 33.16
CA ASP A 170 8.52 -33.71 31.79
C ASP A 170 9.46 -32.64 31.21
N GLU A 171 10.78 -32.85 31.38
CA GLU A 171 11.83 -31.98 30.82
C GLU A 171 11.77 -31.86 29.27
N SER A 172 11.05 -32.75 28.58
CA SER A 172 10.90 -32.73 27.12
C SER A 172 9.71 -31.89 26.62
N SER A 173 8.87 -31.38 27.53
CA SER A 173 7.68 -30.56 27.21
C SER A 173 7.96 -29.07 26.98
N GLY A 174 9.20 -28.62 27.22
CA GLY A 174 9.61 -27.23 27.07
C GLY A 174 10.22 -26.94 25.68
N GLY A 175 9.94 -25.75 25.14
CA GLY A 175 10.50 -25.30 23.88
C GLY A 175 9.65 -24.25 23.15
N TRP A 176 10.10 -23.91 21.95
CA TRP A 176 9.37 -23.01 21.04
C TRP A 176 8.30 -23.79 20.26
N TYR A 177 7.09 -23.25 20.23
CA TYR A 177 5.99 -23.78 19.44
C TYR A 177 5.42 -22.69 18.54
N HIS A 178 5.05 -23.05 17.31
CA HIS A 178 4.40 -22.15 16.37
C HIS A 178 2.96 -21.90 16.82
N VAL A 179 2.62 -20.62 16.97
CA VAL A 179 1.34 -20.11 17.46
C VAL A 179 0.66 -19.21 16.40
N PRO A 180 -0.65 -18.91 16.56
CA PRO A 180 -1.31 -17.92 15.72
C PRO A 180 -0.58 -16.56 15.68
N ALA A 181 -0.75 -15.83 14.59
CA ALA A 181 -0.09 -14.53 14.39
C ALA A 181 -0.43 -13.53 15.51
N ASP A 182 0.61 -12.97 16.13
CA ASP A 182 0.49 -11.90 17.13
C ASP A 182 0.82 -10.55 16.48
N TYR A 183 -0.20 -9.87 15.94
CA TYR A 183 -0.04 -8.55 15.31
C TYR A 183 0.37 -7.44 16.30
N THR A 184 0.34 -7.69 17.61
CA THR A 184 0.90 -6.76 18.60
C THR A 184 2.42 -6.83 18.67
N PHE A 185 3.02 -7.88 18.10
CA PHE A 185 4.46 -8.10 18.02
C PHE A 185 4.98 -7.91 16.58
N TRP A 186 4.56 -6.82 15.94
CA TRP A 186 4.93 -6.47 14.57
C TRP A 186 6.13 -5.51 14.48
N GLY A 187 6.63 -5.04 15.62
CA GLY A 187 7.73 -4.08 15.71
C GLY A 187 7.28 -2.76 16.32
N GLU A 188 8.23 -1.82 16.42
CA GLU A 188 7.97 -0.49 16.96
C GLU A 188 7.34 0.42 15.89
N PRO A 189 6.37 1.28 16.26
CA PRO A 189 5.77 2.22 15.33
C PRO A 189 6.81 3.21 14.79
N GLN A 190 6.81 3.40 13.48
CA GLN A 190 7.68 4.32 12.75
C GLN A 190 6.86 5.20 11.82
N THR A 191 7.45 6.35 11.47
CA THR A 191 6.83 7.33 10.57
C THR A 191 7.86 7.80 9.55
N LEU A 192 7.52 7.70 8.26
CA LEU A 192 8.26 8.31 7.16
C LEU A 192 7.51 9.55 6.71
N GLU A 193 8.13 10.72 6.87
CA GLU A 193 7.59 11.99 6.39
C GLU A 193 8.10 12.30 4.97
N ARG A 194 7.21 12.86 4.14
CA ARG A 194 7.46 13.43 2.82
C ARG A 194 6.69 14.75 2.72
N ASP A 195 6.98 15.56 1.70
CA ASP A 195 6.40 16.91 1.60
C ASP A 195 4.87 16.92 1.53
N SER A 196 4.27 15.96 0.80
CA SER A 196 2.81 15.92 0.56
C SER A 196 2.09 14.77 1.28
N PHE A 197 2.82 13.89 1.97
CA PHE A 197 2.24 12.73 2.62
C PHE A 197 3.11 12.16 3.74
N VAL A 198 2.50 11.35 4.60
CA VAL A 198 3.16 10.65 5.69
C VAL A 198 2.82 9.16 5.61
N VAL A 199 3.81 8.29 5.80
CA VAL A 199 3.62 6.84 5.90
C VAL A 199 3.86 6.40 7.33
N ARG A 200 2.86 5.79 7.97
CA ARG A 200 2.97 5.17 9.29
C ARG A 200 3.03 3.66 9.12
N TYR A 201 3.97 3.03 9.80
CA TYR A 201 4.25 1.59 9.65
C TYR A 201 4.90 1.05 10.93
N GLN A 202 5.11 -0.25 10.99
CA GLN A 202 5.87 -0.88 12.07
C GLN A 202 7.25 -1.30 11.55
N SER A 203 8.24 -1.46 12.43
CA SER A 203 9.63 -1.74 11.98
C SER A 203 9.78 -2.95 11.05
N LEU A 204 8.95 -4.00 11.16
CA LEU A 204 8.97 -5.13 10.23
C LEU A 204 8.63 -4.73 8.78
N ASP A 205 7.80 -3.70 8.61
CA ASP A 205 7.32 -3.21 7.33
C ASP A 205 8.29 -2.20 6.67
N GLU A 206 9.46 -1.94 7.26
CA GLU A 206 10.33 -0.85 6.84
C GLU A 206 10.70 -0.88 5.34
N THR A 207 11.17 -2.02 4.84
CA THR A 207 11.53 -2.17 3.41
C THR A 207 10.33 -1.92 2.49
N PHE A 208 9.15 -2.40 2.87
CA PHE A 208 7.92 -2.20 2.12
C PHE A 208 7.49 -0.73 2.15
N ALA A 209 7.52 -0.10 3.32
CA ALA A 209 7.18 1.30 3.52
C ALA A 209 8.09 2.24 2.71
N GLN A 210 9.39 1.96 2.65
CA GLN A 210 10.34 2.73 1.84
C GLN A 210 10.04 2.59 0.34
N GLN A 211 9.85 1.36 -0.17
CA GLN A 211 9.51 1.13 -1.57
C GLN A 211 8.19 1.79 -1.96
N LEU A 212 7.17 1.68 -1.10
CA LEU A 212 5.88 2.32 -1.30
C LEU A 212 6.04 3.84 -1.32
N ALA A 213 6.72 4.42 -0.33
CA ALA A 213 6.89 5.88 -0.25
C ALA A 213 7.61 6.44 -1.48
N ASP A 214 8.68 5.80 -1.94
CA ASP A 214 9.45 6.29 -3.08
C ASP A 214 8.65 6.23 -4.38
N LYS A 215 7.88 5.16 -4.60
CA LYS A 215 6.95 5.04 -5.74
C LYS A 215 5.81 6.04 -5.64
N PHE A 216 5.17 6.13 -4.49
CA PHE A 216 4.03 7.02 -4.25
C PHE A 216 4.41 8.50 -4.46
N ALA A 217 5.61 8.91 -4.00
CA ALA A 217 6.13 10.25 -4.27
C ALA A 217 6.32 10.52 -5.76
N ALA A 218 6.91 9.58 -6.50
CA ALA A 218 7.10 9.72 -7.95
C ALA A 218 5.76 9.78 -8.71
N TRP A 219 4.79 8.96 -8.32
CA TRP A 219 3.45 8.94 -8.90
C TRP A 219 2.70 10.24 -8.61
N LEU A 220 2.74 10.73 -7.37
CA LEU A 220 2.09 11.97 -6.98
C LEU A 220 2.65 13.16 -7.77
N GLN A 221 3.98 13.26 -7.87
CA GLN A 221 4.63 14.28 -8.67
C GLN A 221 4.20 14.19 -10.14
N SER A 222 4.30 13.00 -10.74
CA SER A 222 3.94 12.79 -12.15
C SER A 222 2.47 13.11 -12.43
N ALA A 223 1.54 12.72 -11.56
CA ALA A 223 0.14 12.99 -11.76
C ALA A 223 -0.20 14.46 -11.54
N CYS A 224 0.42 15.13 -10.57
CA CYS A 224 0.16 16.55 -10.35
C CYS A 224 0.80 17.45 -11.39
N ASP A 225 1.88 17.00 -12.02
CA ASP A 225 2.39 17.64 -13.23
C ASP A 225 1.38 17.58 -14.37
N VAL A 226 0.59 16.50 -14.51
CA VAL A 226 -0.44 16.36 -15.56
C VAL A 226 -1.76 17.03 -15.20
N LEU A 227 -2.28 16.76 -14.01
CA LEU A 227 -3.63 17.14 -13.59
C LEU A 227 -3.74 18.56 -13.03
N ILE A 228 -2.59 19.18 -12.70
CA ILE A 228 -2.53 20.48 -12.01
C ILE A 228 -3.32 20.41 -10.69
N CYS A 229 -2.88 19.52 -9.80
CA CYS A 229 -3.62 19.19 -8.56
C CYS A 229 -3.95 20.39 -7.66
N GLY A 230 -3.22 21.50 -7.77
CA GLY A 230 -3.34 22.60 -6.80
C GLY A 230 -2.77 22.22 -5.43
N GLU A 231 -3.40 22.70 -4.37
CA GLU A 231 -3.02 22.38 -2.98
C GLU A 231 -3.67 21.06 -2.56
N LEU A 232 -2.85 20.02 -2.40
CA LEU A 232 -3.30 18.72 -1.91
C LEU A 232 -3.41 18.73 -0.38
N PRO A 233 -4.49 18.13 0.18
CA PRO A 233 -4.52 17.77 1.58
C PRO A 233 -3.39 16.79 1.93
N LEU A 234 -2.95 16.80 3.19
CA LEU A 234 -1.94 15.86 3.66
C LEU A 234 -2.45 14.42 3.55
N ILE A 235 -1.78 13.62 2.72
CA ILE A 235 -2.13 12.21 2.55
C ILE A 235 -1.48 11.40 3.69
N THR A 236 -2.25 10.56 4.36
CA THR A 236 -1.74 9.63 5.36
C THR A 236 -1.83 8.22 4.81
N VAL A 237 -0.73 7.48 4.80
CA VAL A 237 -0.70 6.06 4.43
C VAL A 237 -0.38 5.24 5.67
N ASP A 238 -1.33 4.44 6.13
CA ASP A 238 -1.16 3.57 7.30
C ASP A 238 -0.96 2.12 6.85
N ILE A 239 0.26 1.61 7.03
CA ILE A 239 0.61 0.21 6.80
C ILE A 239 0.35 -0.55 8.10
N MET A 240 -0.56 -1.51 8.06
CA MET A 240 -1.01 -2.20 9.26
C MET A 240 -1.01 -3.73 9.09
N PRO A 241 -0.58 -4.49 10.11
CA PRO A 241 -0.77 -5.94 10.13
C PRO A 241 -2.25 -6.26 10.42
N ASN A 242 -3.03 -6.41 9.35
CA ASN A 242 -4.44 -6.76 9.45
C ASN A 242 -4.83 -7.72 8.33
N ASN A 243 -6.01 -8.33 8.50
CA ASN A 243 -6.58 -9.27 7.53
C ASN A 243 -7.49 -8.58 6.50
N LEU A 244 -7.23 -7.30 6.17
CA LEU A 244 -7.95 -6.66 5.09
C LEU A 244 -7.60 -7.34 3.77
N ALA A 245 -8.62 -7.59 2.95
CA ALA A 245 -8.44 -8.24 1.65
C ALA A 245 -7.73 -7.34 0.63
N ALA A 246 -7.83 -6.01 0.79
CA ALA A 246 -7.38 -5.03 -0.18
C ALA A 246 -7.01 -3.71 0.50
N MET A 247 -6.16 -2.92 -0.16
CA MET A 247 -5.92 -1.52 0.14
C MET A 247 -7.20 -0.72 -0.05
N ARG A 248 -7.41 0.30 0.78
CA ARG A 248 -8.59 1.17 0.65
C ARG A 248 -8.39 2.50 1.35
N TRP A 249 -9.06 3.53 0.85
CA TRP A 249 -9.25 4.76 1.60
C TRP A 249 -10.20 4.54 2.79
N THR A 250 -10.03 5.27 3.88
CA THR A 250 -10.96 5.22 5.01
C THR A 250 -12.23 6.02 4.73
N ASP A 251 -13.34 5.60 5.34
CA ASP A 251 -14.63 6.31 5.20
C ASP A 251 -14.68 7.62 6.03
N GLY A 252 -13.81 7.75 7.03
CA GLY A 252 -13.78 8.89 7.96
C GLY A 252 -12.82 10.01 7.57
N ASP A 253 -11.74 9.68 6.88
CA ASP A 253 -10.77 10.62 6.33
C ASP A 253 -10.46 10.25 4.87
N ALA A 254 -10.90 11.12 3.94
CA ALA A 254 -10.81 10.89 2.51
C ALA A 254 -9.36 10.77 1.99
N TRP A 255 -8.37 11.26 2.76
CA TRP A 255 -6.96 11.22 2.42
C TRP A 255 -6.14 10.29 3.32
N GLN A 256 -6.80 9.38 4.03
CA GLN A 256 -6.16 8.30 4.76
C GLN A 256 -6.29 6.97 3.99
N LEU A 257 -5.17 6.46 3.48
CA LEU A 257 -5.05 5.18 2.80
C LEU A 257 -4.60 4.11 3.79
N VAL A 258 -5.34 3.02 3.91
CA VAL A 258 -4.93 1.86 4.71
C VAL A 258 -4.39 0.79 3.77
N VAL A 259 -3.18 0.33 4.07
CA VAL A 259 -2.46 -0.68 3.30
C VAL A 259 -2.20 -1.89 4.21
N PRO A 260 -2.71 -3.09 3.88
CA PRO A 260 -2.38 -4.28 4.64
C PRO A 260 -0.90 -4.61 4.47
N SER A 261 -0.21 -4.87 5.58
CA SER A 261 1.20 -5.31 5.56
C SER A 261 1.35 -6.55 4.68
N PRO A 262 2.33 -6.59 3.76
CA PRO A 262 2.52 -7.74 2.89
C PRO A 262 2.92 -8.99 3.68
N TYR A 263 3.54 -8.80 4.85
CA TYR A 263 4.11 -9.86 5.69
C TYR A 263 3.11 -10.58 6.60
N VAL A 264 1.84 -10.13 6.62
CA VAL A 264 0.71 -10.90 7.20
C VAL A 264 0.51 -12.21 6.44
N THR A 265 0.82 -12.16 5.15
CA THR A 265 0.82 -13.30 4.24
C THR A 265 2.22 -13.52 3.70
N ARG A 266 2.32 -14.43 2.74
CA ARG A 266 3.54 -14.62 1.96
C ARG A 266 3.84 -13.39 1.10
N ALA A 267 5.03 -12.82 1.23
CA ALA A 267 5.50 -11.68 0.44
C ALA A 267 6.75 -12.03 -0.34
N ARG A 268 7.02 -11.38 -1.47
CA ARG A 268 8.31 -11.46 -2.15
C ARG A 268 9.38 -10.77 -1.29
N SER A 269 10.50 -11.45 -1.03
CA SER A 269 11.56 -10.87 -0.19
C SER A 269 12.40 -9.83 -0.93
N ASP A 270 12.53 -9.97 -2.24
CA ASP A 270 13.27 -9.04 -3.11
C ASP A 270 12.47 -7.80 -3.48
N MET A 271 11.14 -7.93 -3.59
CA MET A 271 10.22 -6.88 -4.02
C MET A 271 8.90 -6.98 -3.22
N PRO A 272 8.90 -6.63 -1.92
CA PRO A 272 7.71 -6.72 -1.07
C PRO A 272 6.57 -5.81 -1.56
N PHE A 273 6.88 -4.73 -2.27
CA PHE A 273 5.89 -3.95 -3.01
C PHE A 273 5.82 -4.43 -4.46
N ASP A 274 5.26 -5.63 -4.66
CA ASP A 274 5.15 -6.28 -5.96
C ASP A 274 4.24 -5.53 -6.96
N THR A 275 4.23 -5.98 -8.22
CA THR A 275 3.46 -5.35 -9.30
C THR A 275 1.96 -5.30 -9.03
N ASN A 276 1.37 -6.32 -8.40
CA ASN A 276 -0.08 -6.34 -8.14
C ASN A 276 -0.44 -5.28 -7.10
N ARG A 277 0.33 -5.21 -6.01
CA ARG A 277 0.19 -4.18 -4.97
C ARG A 277 0.47 -2.78 -5.52
N GLN A 278 1.43 -2.66 -6.45
CA GLN A 278 1.69 -1.40 -7.13
C GLN A 278 0.50 -0.95 -7.97
N ILE A 279 -0.11 -1.85 -8.76
CA ILE A 279 -1.30 -1.55 -9.56
C ILE A 279 -2.46 -1.12 -8.64
N GLU A 280 -2.71 -1.84 -7.56
CA GLU A 280 -3.77 -1.51 -6.60
C GLU A 280 -3.58 -0.11 -5.97
N ALA A 281 -2.39 0.17 -5.44
CA ALA A 281 -2.07 1.48 -4.87
C ALA A 281 -2.13 2.60 -5.92
N ALA A 282 -1.62 2.34 -7.13
CA ALA A 282 -1.66 3.26 -8.27
C ALA A 282 -3.09 3.62 -8.66
N THR A 283 -3.99 2.62 -8.73
CA THR A 283 -5.41 2.83 -9.05
C THR A 283 -6.09 3.70 -8.00
N LEU A 284 -5.93 3.36 -6.71
CA LEU A 284 -6.54 4.13 -5.62
C LEU A 284 -6.03 5.58 -5.58
N LEU A 285 -4.75 5.80 -5.87
CA LEU A 285 -4.18 7.14 -5.95
C LEU A 285 -4.70 7.91 -7.17
N ALA A 286 -4.68 7.30 -8.36
CA ALA A 286 -5.11 7.95 -9.60
C ALA A 286 -6.58 8.37 -9.54
N GLU A 287 -7.47 7.48 -9.08
CA GLU A 287 -8.89 7.78 -8.90
C GLU A 287 -9.10 8.92 -7.90
N ARG A 288 -8.39 8.90 -6.76
CA ARG A 288 -8.50 9.94 -5.75
C ARG A 288 -8.05 11.29 -6.27
N LEU A 289 -6.96 11.35 -7.04
CA LEU A 289 -6.47 12.59 -7.64
C LEU A 289 -7.43 13.14 -8.70
N VAL A 290 -7.98 12.29 -9.57
CA VAL A 290 -9.01 12.70 -10.54
C VAL A 290 -10.26 13.24 -9.82
N GLN A 291 -10.70 12.58 -8.75
CA GLN A 291 -11.82 13.05 -7.92
C GLN A 291 -11.51 14.38 -7.23
N HIS A 292 -10.28 14.58 -6.76
CA HIS A 292 -9.87 15.83 -6.12
C HIS A 292 -9.93 17.02 -7.08
N VAL A 293 -9.41 16.83 -8.29
CA VAL A 293 -9.35 17.86 -9.34
C VAL A 293 -10.73 18.14 -9.93
N SER A 294 -11.62 17.13 -9.95
CA SER A 294 -12.99 17.25 -10.44
C SER A 294 -14.00 16.76 -9.40
N PRO A 295 -14.31 17.58 -8.37
CA PRO A 295 -15.07 17.14 -7.19
C PRO A 295 -16.55 16.84 -7.45
N ASN A 296 -17.10 17.37 -8.54
CA ASN A 296 -18.48 17.08 -8.92
C ASN A 296 -18.55 15.71 -9.56
N GLU A 297 -19.29 14.78 -8.97
CA GLU A 297 -19.46 13.42 -9.48
C GLU A 297 -19.98 13.42 -10.93
N ALA A 298 -19.31 12.68 -11.81
CA ALA A 298 -19.74 12.54 -13.20
C ALA A 298 -21.05 11.75 -13.27
N GLN A 299 -22.00 12.25 -14.05
CA GLN A 299 -23.31 11.63 -14.17
C GLN A 299 -23.24 10.43 -15.12
N TYR A 300 -23.49 9.23 -14.63
CA TYR A 300 -23.72 8.08 -15.50
C TYR A 300 -25.10 8.24 -16.21
N PRO A 301 -25.23 7.96 -17.53
CA PRO A 301 -24.26 7.40 -18.48
C PRO A 301 -23.68 8.47 -19.43
N ARG A 302 -23.28 9.65 -18.94
CA ARG A 302 -22.63 10.69 -19.77
C ARG A 302 -21.19 10.32 -20.09
N ASP A 303 -20.67 10.76 -21.23
CA ASP A 303 -19.30 10.42 -21.67
C ASP A 303 -18.23 10.87 -20.68
N VAL A 304 -18.44 11.97 -19.96
CA VAL A 304 -17.53 12.43 -18.91
C VAL A 304 -17.28 11.37 -17.82
N TYR A 305 -18.26 10.49 -17.56
CA TYR A 305 -18.10 9.38 -16.63
C TYR A 305 -16.97 8.45 -17.08
N GLU A 306 -17.02 7.97 -18.32
CA GLU A 306 -15.98 7.12 -18.88
C GLU A 306 -14.66 7.86 -19.01
N ILE A 307 -14.67 9.09 -19.54
CA ILE A 307 -13.45 9.87 -19.73
C ILE A 307 -12.65 9.99 -18.43
N ARG A 308 -13.31 10.26 -17.29
CA ARG A 308 -12.61 10.34 -16.00
C ARG A 308 -12.05 8.99 -15.55
N ALA A 309 -12.78 7.91 -15.76
CA ALA A 309 -12.30 6.55 -15.50
C ALA A 309 -11.10 6.19 -16.40
N SER A 310 -11.16 6.51 -17.70
CA SER A 310 -10.06 6.29 -18.64
C SER A 310 -8.84 7.15 -18.28
N VAL A 311 -9.02 8.37 -17.73
CA VAL A 311 -7.89 9.19 -17.24
C VAL A 311 -7.21 8.54 -16.04
N ALA A 312 -7.98 8.05 -15.07
CA ALA A 312 -7.40 7.32 -13.94
C ALA A 312 -6.66 6.06 -14.42
N SER A 313 -7.27 5.29 -15.32
CA SER A 313 -6.65 4.11 -15.95
C SER A 313 -5.37 4.45 -16.73
N TRP A 314 -5.34 5.57 -17.45
CA TRP A 314 -4.15 6.05 -18.14
C TRP A 314 -3.03 6.43 -17.17
N LEU A 315 -3.35 7.11 -16.06
CA LEU A 315 -2.38 7.44 -15.01
C LEU A 315 -1.78 6.17 -14.37
N VAL A 316 -2.59 5.15 -14.10
CA VAL A 316 -2.09 3.85 -13.62
C VAL A 316 -1.09 3.26 -14.62
N GLY A 317 -1.42 3.30 -15.92
CA GLY A 317 -0.50 2.86 -16.97
C GLY A 317 0.83 3.59 -16.96
N GLN A 318 0.83 4.91 -16.69
CA GLN A 318 2.06 5.70 -16.53
C GLN A 318 2.83 5.32 -15.25
N PHE A 319 2.13 5.11 -14.13
CA PHE A 319 2.72 4.82 -12.82
C PHE A 319 3.48 3.50 -12.78
N VAL A 320 2.86 2.45 -13.32
CA VAL A 320 3.39 1.08 -13.27
C VAL A 320 3.93 0.58 -14.61
N GLN A 321 3.90 1.42 -15.65
CA GLN A 321 4.42 1.13 -17.00
C GLN A 321 3.72 -0.08 -17.66
N VAL A 322 2.40 -0.17 -17.49
CA VAL A 322 1.57 -1.21 -18.11
C VAL A 322 0.60 -0.59 -19.11
N ASN A 323 0.23 -1.34 -20.15
CA ASN A 323 -0.82 -0.90 -21.06
C ASN A 323 -2.19 -1.19 -20.44
N THR A 324 -2.91 -0.14 -20.08
CA THR A 324 -4.27 -0.22 -19.50
C THR A 324 -5.37 -0.09 -20.55
N ASN A 325 -5.02 0.00 -21.84
CA ASN A 325 -5.94 0.20 -22.96
C ASN A 325 -6.79 1.49 -22.90
N ALA A 326 -6.33 2.50 -22.15
CA ALA A 326 -6.91 3.85 -22.15
C ALA A 326 -6.54 4.61 -23.45
N HIS A 327 -7.01 4.08 -24.58
CA HIS A 327 -6.64 4.48 -25.93
C HIS A 327 -6.98 5.94 -26.24
N LEU A 328 -8.17 6.41 -25.87
CA LEU A 328 -8.58 7.79 -26.11
C LEU A 328 -7.65 8.77 -25.39
N ILE A 329 -7.45 8.57 -24.08
CA ILE A 329 -6.62 9.46 -23.27
C ILE A 329 -5.15 9.40 -23.70
N ALA A 330 -4.64 8.20 -24.04
CA ALA A 330 -3.29 8.05 -24.57
C ALA A 330 -3.11 8.81 -25.89
N SER A 331 -4.06 8.71 -26.83
CA SER A 331 -4.00 9.43 -28.10
C SER A 331 -4.10 10.95 -27.94
N ILE A 332 -4.88 11.42 -26.95
CA ILE A 332 -4.95 12.84 -26.58
C ILE A 332 -3.60 13.32 -26.03
N ALA A 333 -3.01 12.57 -25.10
CA ALA A 333 -1.72 12.91 -24.52
C ALA A 333 -0.60 12.95 -25.58
N GLU A 334 -0.62 12.03 -26.54
CA GLU A 334 0.35 11.97 -27.64
C GLU A 334 0.23 13.17 -28.59
N GLN A 335 -1.00 13.58 -28.94
CA GLN A 335 -1.22 14.60 -29.97
C GLN A 335 -1.26 16.03 -29.43
N TYR A 336 -1.79 16.21 -28.22
CA TYR A 336 -2.03 17.51 -27.61
C TYR A 336 -1.17 17.76 -26.37
N GLY A 337 -0.37 16.76 -25.96
CA GLY A 337 0.47 16.79 -24.77
C GLY A 337 -0.25 16.34 -23.50
N PRO A 338 0.49 15.86 -22.49
CA PRO A 338 -0.11 15.30 -21.27
C PRO A 338 -0.93 16.34 -20.48
N GLN A 339 -0.56 17.62 -20.55
CA GLN A 339 -1.30 18.70 -19.89
C GLN A 339 -2.75 18.85 -20.39
N MET A 340 -3.03 18.42 -21.63
CA MET A 340 -4.38 18.43 -22.16
C MET A 340 -5.29 17.45 -21.40
N VAL A 341 -4.74 16.33 -20.92
CA VAL A 341 -5.47 15.36 -20.10
C VAL A 341 -5.97 16.00 -18.80
N GLY A 342 -5.11 16.76 -18.11
CA GLY A 342 -5.51 17.50 -16.92
C GLY A 342 -6.56 18.57 -17.20
N ARG A 343 -6.43 19.30 -18.32
CA ARG A 343 -7.45 20.29 -18.73
C ARG A 343 -8.80 19.65 -18.98
N ILE A 344 -8.85 18.46 -19.57
CA ILE A 344 -10.11 17.72 -19.79
C ILE A 344 -10.81 17.44 -18.46
N VAL A 345 -10.08 16.90 -17.47
CA VAL A 345 -10.65 16.60 -16.14
C VAL A 345 -11.16 17.87 -15.43
N ASN A 346 -10.44 18.98 -15.56
CA ASN A 346 -10.76 20.26 -14.93
C ASN A 346 -11.93 21.00 -15.61
N GLU A 347 -11.95 21.03 -16.95
CA GLU A 347 -12.86 21.88 -17.71
C GLU A 347 -14.16 21.16 -18.11
N MET A 348 -14.19 19.83 -18.10
CA MET A 348 -15.36 19.07 -18.54
C MET A 348 -16.46 19.04 -17.45
N PRO A 349 -17.68 19.55 -17.75
CA PRO A 349 -18.82 19.50 -16.84
C PRO A 349 -19.21 18.06 -16.46
N ALA A 350 -19.78 17.90 -15.26
CA ALA A 350 -20.19 16.59 -14.74
C ALA A 350 -21.31 15.91 -15.54
N ASP A 351 -22.04 16.64 -16.37
CA ASP A 351 -23.13 16.16 -17.23
C ASP A 351 -22.77 16.20 -18.74
N ALA A 352 -21.49 16.45 -19.06
CA ALA A 352 -21.04 16.66 -20.44
C ALA A 352 -20.99 15.39 -21.27
N ASN A 353 -21.29 15.53 -22.57
CA ASN A 353 -20.98 14.53 -23.57
C ASN A 353 -19.68 14.91 -24.31
N MET A 354 -19.28 14.08 -25.27
CA MET A 354 -18.08 14.28 -26.09
C MET A 354 -18.02 15.63 -26.83
N ASP A 355 -19.14 16.30 -27.05
CA ASP A 355 -19.16 17.60 -27.73
C ASP A 355 -18.33 18.67 -26.99
N ALA A 356 -18.29 18.58 -25.65
CA ALA A 356 -17.44 19.44 -24.82
C ALA A 356 -15.94 19.24 -25.12
N LEU A 357 -15.52 18.03 -25.51
CA LEU A 357 -14.11 17.72 -25.78
C LEU A 357 -13.58 18.56 -26.96
N ALA A 358 -14.38 18.79 -27.99
CA ALA A 358 -13.97 19.58 -29.15
C ALA A 358 -13.51 21.00 -28.73
N GLY A 359 -14.28 21.63 -27.85
CA GLY A 359 -13.95 22.95 -27.29
C GLY A 359 -12.67 22.95 -26.47
N ILE A 360 -12.47 21.93 -25.63
CA ILE A 360 -11.28 21.82 -24.75
C ILE A 360 -10.01 21.60 -25.58
N LEU A 361 -10.08 20.72 -26.59
CA LEU A 361 -8.98 20.44 -27.52
C LEU A 361 -8.71 21.60 -28.50
N GLY A 362 -9.64 22.57 -28.61
CA GLY A 362 -9.53 23.69 -29.54
C GLY A 362 -9.73 23.26 -31.00
N VAL A 363 -10.47 22.19 -31.25
CA VAL A 363 -10.81 21.70 -32.59
C VAL A 363 -12.27 22.00 -32.91
N ALA A 364 -12.55 22.37 -34.17
CA ALA A 364 -13.94 22.60 -34.60
C ALA A 364 -14.73 21.29 -34.78
N ASP A 365 -14.03 20.18 -35.02
CA ASP A 365 -14.60 18.91 -35.46
C ASP A 365 -13.72 17.75 -34.96
N LEU A 366 -14.30 16.84 -34.16
CA LEU A 366 -13.58 15.71 -33.58
C LEU A 366 -13.15 14.67 -34.59
N SER A 367 -13.76 14.62 -35.79
CA SER A 367 -13.31 13.70 -36.85
C SER A 367 -11.89 14.03 -37.33
N LYS A 368 -11.42 15.26 -37.11
CA LYS A 368 -10.08 15.74 -37.50
C LYS A 368 -9.08 15.70 -36.36
N ALA A 369 -9.51 15.33 -35.16
CA ALA A 369 -8.67 15.24 -33.98
C ALA A 369 -7.77 13.99 -33.95
N ASN A 370 -7.92 13.09 -34.93
CA ASN A 370 -7.12 11.86 -35.11
C ASN A 370 -7.02 10.99 -33.83
N LEU A 371 -8.05 10.98 -33.00
CA LEU A 371 -8.06 10.26 -31.72
C LEU A 371 -8.39 8.78 -31.91
N ASP A 372 -7.95 7.96 -30.95
CA ASP A 372 -8.28 6.54 -30.88
C ASP A 372 -9.53 6.34 -30.02
N TRP A 373 -10.63 5.91 -30.63
CA TRP A 373 -11.95 5.88 -30.00
C TRP A 373 -12.32 4.52 -29.40
N ARG A 374 -11.42 3.54 -29.44
CA ARG A 374 -11.74 2.13 -29.17
C ARG A 374 -12.32 1.89 -27.78
N ASP A 375 -11.69 2.42 -26.74
CA ASP A 375 -12.15 2.29 -25.35
C ASP A 375 -13.50 2.98 -25.13
N LEU A 376 -13.67 4.23 -25.58
CA LEU A 376 -14.94 4.95 -25.48
C LEU A 376 -16.09 4.23 -26.19
N LEU A 377 -15.87 3.74 -27.41
CA LEU A 377 -16.89 3.02 -28.17
C LEU A 377 -17.22 1.66 -27.55
N SER A 378 -16.23 0.99 -26.94
CA SER A 378 -16.46 -0.25 -26.18
C SER A 378 -17.37 0.02 -24.98
N TRP A 379 -17.05 1.06 -24.21
CA TRP A 379 -17.88 1.49 -23.07
C TRP A 379 -19.30 1.84 -23.48
N ARG A 380 -19.48 2.59 -24.59
CA ARG A 380 -20.82 2.94 -25.09
C ARG A 380 -21.67 1.73 -25.45
N LEU A 381 -21.07 0.69 -26.04
CA LEU A 381 -21.80 -0.55 -26.39
C LEU A 381 -22.21 -1.34 -25.14
N VAL A 382 -21.33 -1.45 -24.13
CA VAL A 382 -21.68 -2.06 -22.83
C VAL A 382 -22.78 -1.25 -22.14
N THR A 383 -22.65 0.07 -22.14
CA THR A 383 -23.62 1.01 -21.56
C THR A 383 -24.98 0.92 -22.24
N GLU A 384 -25.01 0.73 -23.56
CA GLU A 384 -26.23 0.52 -24.32
C GLU A 384 -27.05 -0.65 -23.77
N ASP A 385 -26.42 -1.82 -23.60
CA ASP A 385 -27.09 -3.01 -23.09
C ASP A 385 -27.55 -2.83 -21.63
N GLU A 386 -26.74 -2.18 -20.80
CA GLU A 386 -27.13 -1.87 -19.42
C GLU A 386 -28.38 -0.98 -19.35
N ILE A 387 -28.47 0.02 -20.22
CA ILE A 387 -29.61 0.94 -20.28
C ILE A 387 -30.86 0.24 -20.84
N ILE A 388 -30.70 -0.61 -21.86
CA ILE A 388 -31.78 -1.47 -22.38
C ILE A 388 -32.33 -2.35 -21.24
N ALA A 389 -31.45 -3.02 -20.50
CA ALA A 389 -31.84 -3.90 -19.38
C ALA A 389 -32.57 -3.16 -18.25
N ARG A 390 -32.30 -1.86 -18.06
CA ARG A 390 -32.99 -0.98 -17.09
C ARG A 390 -34.30 -0.42 -17.62
N GLY A 391 -34.57 -0.51 -18.93
CA GLY A 391 -35.75 0.08 -19.56
C GLY A 391 -35.71 1.61 -19.66
N ASP A 392 -34.52 2.22 -19.68
CA ASP A 392 -34.38 3.68 -19.80
C ASP A 392 -34.27 4.11 -21.27
N GLU A 393 -35.43 4.26 -21.91
CA GLU A 393 -35.54 4.63 -23.34
C GLU A 393 -34.91 5.99 -23.65
N ALA A 394 -34.96 6.94 -22.71
CA ALA A 394 -34.45 8.29 -22.92
C ALA A 394 -32.92 8.31 -22.98
N ALA A 395 -32.25 7.62 -22.06
CA ALA A 395 -30.79 7.49 -22.10
C ALA A 395 -30.34 6.63 -23.29
N TRP A 396 -31.09 5.59 -23.63
CA TRP A 396 -30.77 4.69 -24.74
C TRP A 396 -30.85 5.40 -26.09
N SER A 397 -31.94 6.12 -26.35
CA SER A 397 -32.13 6.86 -27.62
C SER A 397 -31.05 7.93 -27.83
N ALA A 398 -30.45 8.46 -26.77
CA ALA A 398 -29.34 9.41 -26.86
C ALA A 398 -28.02 8.80 -27.39
N LEU A 399 -27.92 7.46 -27.48
CA LEU A 399 -26.75 6.77 -28.05
C LEU A 399 -26.86 6.57 -29.57
N TYR A 400 -28.00 6.89 -30.18
CA TYR A 400 -28.32 6.57 -31.57
C TYR A 400 -28.50 7.81 -32.46
N ASP A 401 -28.13 7.66 -33.74
CA ASP A 401 -28.45 8.64 -34.78
C ASP A 401 -29.79 8.30 -35.44
N PHE A 402 -30.87 8.90 -34.93
CA PHE A 402 -32.22 8.73 -35.48
C PHE A 402 -32.52 9.62 -36.69
N SER A 403 -31.52 10.08 -37.44
CA SER A 403 -31.74 10.77 -38.71
C SER A 403 -32.27 9.86 -39.83
N SER A 404 -32.18 8.54 -39.68
CA SER A 404 -32.61 7.54 -40.67
C SER A 404 -33.70 6.61 -40.11
N GLU A 405 -34.77 6.39 -40.87
CA GLU A 405 -35.86 5.45 -40.49
C GLU A 405 -35.37 4.02 -40.29
N ALA A 406 -34.33 3.60 -41.04
CA ALA A 406 -33.75 2.27 -40.89
C ALA A 406 -33.05 2.12 -39.53
N VAL A 407 -32.29 3.12 -39.12
CA VAL A 407 -31.60 3.13 -37.81
C VAL A 407 -32.61 3.13 -36.68
N ILE A 408 -33.69 3.90 -36.80
CA ILE A 408 -34.79 3.88 -35.82
C ILE A 408 -35.37 2.47 -35.70
N ALA A 409 -35.73 1.84 -36.82
CA ALA A 409 -36.33 0.50 -36.81
C ALA A 409 -35.40 -0.55 -36.18
N ASP A 410 -34.12 -0.55 -36.55
CA ASP A 410 -33.12 -1.50 -36.03
C ASP A 410 -32.84 -1.26 -34.54
N ALA A 411 -32.74 0.00 -34.13
CA ALA A 411 -32.55 0.39 -32.74
C ALA A 411 -33.72 -0.11 -31.88
N TYR A 412 -34.98 0.19 -32.24
CA TYR A 412 -36.12 -0.29 -31.48
C TYR A 412 -36.26 -1.81 -31.53
N ALA A 413 -35.85 -2.49 -32.60
CA ALA A 413 -35.80 -3.95 -32.63
C ALA A 413 -34.83 -4.49 -31.58
N ARG A 414 -33.64 -3.88 -31.43
CA ARG A 414 -32.67 -4.22 -30.39
C ARG A 414 -33.18 -3.92 -28.98
N TYR A 415 -33.72 -2.73 -28.75
CA TYR A 415 -34.30 -2.34 -27.45
C TYR A 415 -35.41 -3.31 -27.01
N ASN A 416 -36.33 -3.65 -27.92
CA ASN A 416 -37.42 -4.58 -27.63
C ASN A 416 -36.97 -6.05 -27.51
N ALA A 417 -35.83 -6.43 -28.11
CA ALA A 417 -35.26 -7.76 -27.94
C ALA A 417 -34.76 -7.99 -26.50
N ASN A 418 -34.39 -6.91 -25.79
CA ASN A 418 -33.93 -6.92 -24.40
C ASN A 418 -32.90 -8.03 -24.15
N GLN A 419 -31.85 -8.05 -24.98
CA GLN A 419 -30.78 -9.03 -24.88
C GLN A 419 -30.01 -8.82 -23.56
N PRO A 420 -29.51 -9.91 -22.94
CA PRO A 420 -28.68 -9.77 -21.76
C PRO A 420 -27.40 -9.00 -22.12
N PRO A 421 -26.84 -8.19 -21.19
CA PRO A 421 -25.60 -7.48 -21.45
C PRO A 421 -24.47 -8.40 -21.86
N GLU A 422 -23.79 -8.03 -22.93
CA GLU A 422 -22.61 -8.72 -23.42
C GLU A 422 -21.34 -7.87 -23.24
N ASN A 423 -20.19 -8.53 -23.27
CA ASN A 423 -18.91 -7.83 -23.26
C ASN A 423 -18.52 -7.44 -24.68
N TYR A 424 -18.38 -6.14 -24.92
CA TYR A 424 -17.96 -5.58 -26.19
C TYR A 424 -16.55 -5.04 -26.08
N VAL A 425 -15.69 -5.44 -27.01
CA VAL A 425 -14.33 -4.87 -27.15
C VAL A 425 -14.14 -4.43 -28.59
N VAL A 426 -14.01 -3.12 -28.80
CA VAL A 426 -13.68 -2.55 -30.10
C VAL A 426 -12.19 -2.71 -30.34
N THR A 427 -11.81 -3.53 -31.33
CA THR A 427 -10.40 -3.85 -31.61
C THR A 427 -9.77 -2.88 -32.61
N SER A 428 -10.58 -2.34 -33.53
CA SER A 428 -10.15 -1.38 -34.54
C SER A 428 -11.28 -0.46 -34.96
N THR A 429 -10.94 0.78 -35.33
CA THR A 429 -11.86 1.75 -35.94
C THR A 429 -11.31 2.22 -37.28
N SER A 430 -12.14 2.24 -38.32
CA SER A 430 -11.80 2.77 -39.64
C SER A 430 -12.63 4.02 -39.93
N PRO A 431 -12.02 5.20 -40.11
CA PRO A 431 -12.74 6.39 -40.54
C PRO A 431 -13.24 6.24 -41.97
N GLN A 432 -14.47 6.70 -42.21
CA GLN A 432 -15.10 6.76 -43.52
C GLN A 432 -15.99 8.00 -43.63
N THR A 433 -16.50 8.25 -44.83
CA THR A 433 -17.42 9.35 -45.09
C THR A 433 -18.76 8.77 -45.53
N GLY A 434 -19.80 9.10 -44.78
CA GLY A 434 -21.15 8.66 -45.05
C GLY A 434 -21.72 9.25 -46.35
N PRO A 435 -22.88 8.77 -46.81
CA PRO A 435 -23.49 9.20 -48.08
C PRO A 435 -23.75 10.71 -48.17
N ASN A 436 -23.97 11.36 -47.01
CA ASN A 436 -24.24 12.79 -46.90
C ASN A 436 -22.99 13.65 -46.66
N GLY A 437 -21.80 13.06 -46.69
CA GLY A 437 -20.54 13.75 -46.37
C GLY A 437 -20.21 13.81 -44.88
N GLU A 438 -21.05 13.21 -44.03
CA GLU A 438 -20.86 13.17 -42.57
C GLU A 438 -19.73 12.20 -42.19
N PRO A 439 -18.89 12.54 -41.18
CA PRO A 439 -17.87 11.62 -40.69
C PRO A 439 -18.48 10.38 -40.04
N GLU A 440 -17.95 9.21 -40.39
CA GLU A 440 -18.38 7.93 -39.84
C GLU A 440 -17.16 7.11 -39.39
N LEU A 441 -17.34 6.26 -38.38
CA LEU A 441 -16.37 5.27 -37.91
C LEU A 441 -16.98 3.88 -38.03
N LEU A 442 -16.33 3.00 -38.79
CA LEU A 442 -16.63 1.57 -38.78
C LEU A 442 -15.80 0.91 -37.69
N ALA A 443 -16.46 0.45 -36.62
CA ALA A 443 -15.85 -0.28 -35.52
C ALA A 443 -15.93 -1.79 -35.76
N THR A 444 -14.79 -2.47 -35.64
CA THR A 444 -14.75 -3.94 -35.54
C THR A 444 -14.83 -4.32 -34.07
N VAL A 445 -15.85 -5.08 -33.69
CA VAL A 445 -16.20 -5.38 -32.30
C VAL A 445 -16.13 -6.88 -32.08
N TYR A 446 -15.42 -7.28 -31.02
CA TYR A 446 -15.47 -8.64 -30.51
C TYR A 446 -16.46 -8.71 -29.37
N ILE A 447 -17.37 -9.67 -29.46
CA ILE A 447 -18.45 -9.87 -28.49
C ILE A 447 -18.33 -11.27 -27.89
N GLY A 448 -18.20 -11.33 -26.57
CA GLY A 448 -18.10 -12.58 -25.82
C GLY A 448 -17.06 -12.55 -24.70
N GLU A 449 -16.82 -13.72 -24.11
CA GLU A 449 -15.88 -13.92 -23.00
C GLU A 449 -15.09 -15.22 -23.18
N ASN A 450 -14.00 -15.37 -22.42
CA ASN A 450 -13.26 -16.63 -22.27
C ASN A 450 -12.80 -17.23 -23.61
N ASP A 451 -12.24 -16.39 -24.47
CA ASP A 451 -11.73 -16.75 -25.80
C ASP A 451 -12.78 -17.25 -26.81
N VAL A 452 -14.07 -17.07 -26.51
CA VAL A 452 -15.17 -17.32 -27.44
C VAL A 452 -15.77 -15.99 -27.87
N TYR A 453 -15.32 -15.50 -29.02
CA TYR A 453 -15.75 -14.22 -29.57
C TYR A 453 -16.46 -14.39 -30.92
N ARG A 454 -17.49 -13.58 -31.13
CA ARG A 454 -18.01 -13.29 -32.47
C ARG A 454 -17.57 -11.90 -32.89
N GLU A 455 -17.22 -11.76 -34.16
CA GLU A 455 -16.88 -10.47 -34.76
C GLU A 455 -18.12 -9.83 -35.36
N GLU A 456 -18.39 -8.59 -34.96
CA GLU A 456 -19.43 -7.75 -35.54
C GLU A 456 -18.84 -6.42 -36.02
N LYS A 457 -19.51 -5.78 -36.97
CA LYS A 457 -19.17 -4.44 -37.45
C LYS A 457 -20.27 -3.49 -37.06
N VAL A 458 -19.92 -2.43 -36.33
CA VAL A 458 -20.85 -1.41 -35.85
C VAL A 458 -20.47 -0.07 -36.47
N LEU A 459 -21.43 0.61 -37.07
CA LEU A 459 -21.23 1.93 -37.64
C LEU A 459 -21.55 3.00 -36.60
N PHE A 460 -20.66 3.96 -36.44
CA PHE A 460 -20.89 5.18 -35.68
C PHE A 460 -20.83 6.39 -36.61
N ARG A 461 -21.71 7.37 -36.40
CA ARG A 461 -21.72 8.64 -37.12
C ARG A 461 -21.47 9.80 -36.16
N LEU A 462 -20.67 10.77 -36.59
CA LEU A 462 -20.42 11.98 -35.80
C LEU A 462 -21.58 12.96 -35.99
N VAL A 463 -22.38 13.16 -34.96
CA VAL A 463 -23.47 14.15 -34.94
C VAL A 463 -23.21 15.11 -33.80
N ASN A 464 -23.10 16.42 -34.10
CA ASN A 464 -22.79 17.46 -33.11
C ASN A 464 -21.55 17.13 -32.24
N ASN A 465 -20.48 16.62 -32.85
CA ASN A 465 -19.27 16.16 -32.13
C ASN A 465 -19.51 15.00 -31.14
N VAL A 466 -20.55 14.20 -31.32
CA VAL A 466 -20.80 12.97 -30.56
C VAL A 466 -20.88 11.79 -31.52
N TRP A 467 -20.16 10.70 -31.22
CA TRP A 467 -20.24 9.46 -31.98
C TRP A 467 -21.49 8.69 -31.58
N LEU A 468 -22.49 8.67 -32.47
CA LEU A 468 -23.77 7.99 -32.27
C LEU A 468 -23.84 6.73 -33.13
N ARG A 469 -24.46 5.67 -32.60
CA ARG A 469 -24.65 4.42 -33.33
C ARG A 469 -25.58 4.64 -34.53
N ALA A 470 -25.16 4.14 -35.69
CA ALA A 470 -25.83 4.31 -36.97
C ALA A 470 -26.04 2.98 -37.72
N SER A 471 -25.63 1.84 -37.16
CA SER A 471 -26.03 0.49 -37.61
C SER A 471 -25.84 -0.59 -36.54
#